data_AF-V7F0J2-F1
#
_entry.id   AF-V7F0J2-F1
#
_cell.length_a   1.000
_cell.length_b   1.000
_cell.length_c   1.000
_cell.angle_alpha   90.00
_cell.angle_beta   90.00
_cell.angle_gamma   90.00
#
_symmetry.space_group_name_H-M   'P 1'
#
loop_
_entity.id
_entity.type
_entity.pdbx_description
1 polymer ?
#
loop_
_entity_poly.entity_id
_entity_poly.type
_entity_poly.pdbx_seq_one_letter_code
_entity_poly.pdbx_strand_id
1 'polypeptide(L)'
;MEDAKSSRTALGVARMRALHQFSQQAALFRDPYASAILGDAAPTVQELEQEGERSRRMRLFVAARARLAEDWLAAAVRRGVQQVVVLGAGLDTFSLRNPYPDVAVFEVDHPATQAWKRKCIADAGLAEPRATMFVPVNFERQRPADGLASAGLRQTEPSFFIWLGVVPYLSQDAIFSTLSWIAGMPGSEVVFDYSEPAENRDAAGQAALSFHAARVAAAGEPWISFFVPAALAQSLRELGFDEIEDLESSDIAARFSRTPKAETRNSGGHILRARRST
;
A
#
# COMPACT_ATOMS: atom_id res chain seq x y z
N MET A 1 -12.87 7.87 -8.86
CA MET A 1 -12.28 7.65 -10.20
C MET A 1 -13.41 7.66 -11.22
N GLU A 2 -13.30 8.37 -12.35
CA GLU A 2 -14.25 8.19 -13.46
C GLU A 2 -14.14 6.72 -13.94
N ASP A 3 -15.27 6.08 -14.25
CA ASP A 3 -15.41 4.62 -14.48
C ASP A 3 -14.54 4.04 -15.64
N ALA A 4 -13.74 4.86 -16.35
CA ALA A 4 -12.96 4.46 -17.52
C ALA A 4 -11.45 4.82 -17.49
N LYS A 5 -10.92 5.49 -16.45
CA LYS A 5 -9.52 5.93 -16.43
C LYS A 5 -8.70 5.15 -15.40
N SER A 6 -7.50 4.71 -15.78
CA SER A 6 -6.54 4.14 -14.84
C SER A 6 -6.03 5.19 -13.86
N SER A 7 -5.67 4.76 -12.65
CA SER A 7 -5.19 5.68 -11.61
C SER A 7 -3.88 6.36 -11.98
N ARG A 8 -3.85 7.70 -11.85
CA ARG A 8 -2.64 8.51 -12.06
C ARG A 8 -1.70 8.43 -10.87
N THR A 9 -2.20 8.30 -9.64
CA THR A 9 -1.33 8.12 -8.48
C THR A 9 -0.69 6.74 -8.47
N ALA A 10 -1.37 5.69 -8.96
CA ALA A 10 -0.78 4.37 -9.13
C ALA A 10 0.46 4.41 -10.06
N LEU A 11 0.39 5.15 -11.17
CA LEU A 11 1.56 5.41 -12.02
C LEU A 11 2.69 6.09 -11.26
N GLY A 12 2.36 7.15 -10.50
CA GLY A 12 3.33 7.91 -9.73
C GLY A 12 4.06 7.06 -8.70
N VAL A 13 3.34 6.23 -7.95
CA VAL A 13 3.90 5.30 -6.96
C VAL A 13 4.76 4.23 -7.63
N ALA A 14 4.30 3.67 -8.76
CA ALA A 14 5.08 2.68 -9.52
C ALA A 14 6.39 3.28 -10.04
N ARG A 15 6.36 4.50 -10.58
CA ARG A 15 7.57 5.24 -10.97
C ARG A 15 8.50 5.47 -9.79
N MET A 16 8.00 5.79 -8.59
CA MET A 16 8.86 5.93 -7.41
C MET A 16 9.52 4.60 -7.02
N ARG A 17 8.81 3.47 -7.08
CA ARG A 17 9.41 2.14 -6.84
C ARG A 17 10.46 1.78 -7.88
N ALA A 18 10.23 2.10 -9.15
CA ALA A 18 11.20 1.91 -10.22
C ALA A 18 12.43 2.80 -10.04
N LEU A 19 12.23 4.08 -9.73
CA LEU A 19 13.30 5.05 -9.47
C LEU A 19 14.16 4.60 -8.26
N HIS A 20 13.53 3.98 -7.26
CA HIS A 20 14.23 3.44 -6.09
C HIS A 20 15.23 2.34 -6.46
N GLN A 21 15.02 1.59 -7.55
CA GLN A 21 15.92 0.50 -7.94
C GLN A 21 17.31 1.00 -8.39
N PHE A 22 17.43 2.25 -8.84
CA PHE A 22 18.70 2.89 -9.19
C PHE A 22 19.45 3.48 -7.98
N SER A 23 18.82 3.49 -6.80
CA SER A 23 19.33 4.15 -5.61
C SER A 23 20.35 3.28 -4.85
N GLN A 24 21.30 3.92 -4.16
CA GLN A 24 22.17 3.22 -3.20
C GLN A 24 21.38 2.53 -2.08
N GLN A 25 20.16 3.00 -1.80
CA GLN A 25 19.24 2.39 -0.83
C GLN A 25 18.38 1.27 -1.42
N ALA A 26 18.58 0.83 -2.66
CA ALA A 26 17.73 -0.18 -3.31
C ALA A 26 17.69 -1.54 -2.58
N ALA A 27 18.66 -1.82 -1.70
CA ALA A 27 18.62 -2.99 -0.82
C ALA A 27 17.48 -2.94 0.23
N LEU A 28 16.93 -1.76 0.53
CA LEU A 28 15.75 -1.61 1.38
C LEU A 28 14.57 -2.38 0.79
N PHE A 29 14.31 -2.19 -0.50
CA PHE A 29 13.21 -2.83 -1.21
C PHE A 29 13.57 -3.11 -2.67
N ARG A 30 13.72 -4.40 -3.00
CA ARG A 30 14.02 -4.87 -4.34
C ARG A 30 12.74 -5.23 -5.08
N ASP A 31 12.51 -4.54 -6.18
CA ASP A 31 11.39 -4.79 -7.09
C ASP A 31 11.95 -4.95 -8.51
N PRO A 32 12.29 -6.19 -8.93
CA PRO A 32 12.92 -6.43 -10.22
C PRO A 32 12.01 -6.13 -11.41
N TYR A 33 10.69 -6.01 -11.18
CA TYR A 33 9.70 -5.78 -12.23
C TYR A 33 9.27 -4.32 -12.34
N ALA A 34 9.58 -3.47 -11.34
CA ALA A 34 9.11 -2.08 -11.27
C ALA A 34 9.36 -1.27 -12.54
N SER A 35 10.58 -1.35 -13.11
CA SER A 35 10.91 -0.64 -14.34
C SER A 35 10.32 -1.31 -15.58
N ALA A 36 10.33 -2.65 -15.63
CA ALA A 36 9.87 -3.41 -16.79
C ALA A 36 8.38 -3.17 -17.09
N ILE A 37 7.52 -3.21 -16.06
CA ILE A 37 6.07 -3.02 -16.24
C ILE A 37 5.69 -1.60 -16.66
N LEU A 38 6.61 -0.63 -16.53
CA LEU A 38 6.35 0.76 -16.92
C LEU A 38 6.70 1.04 -18.38
N GLY A 39 7.49 0.18 -19.04
CA GLY A 39 7.96 0.42 -20.41
C GLY A 39 8.58 1.81 -20.57
N ASP A 40 8.08 2.57 -21.55
CA ASP A 40 8.52 3.95 -21.82
C ASP A 40 8.26 4.93 -20.66
N ALA A 41 7.36 4.58 -19.74
CA ALA A 41 7.09 5.38 -18.53
C ALA A 41 8.06 5.05 -17.38
N ALA A 42 9.06 4.20 -17.57
CA ALA A 42 10.08 3.94 -16.56
C ALA A 42 10.94 5.19 -16.33
N PRO A 43 11.30 5.50 -15.07
CA PRO A 43 12.21 6.60 -14.78
C PRO A 43 13.65 6.23 -15.17
N THR A 44 14.51 7.25 -15.25
CA THR A 44 15.94 7.09 -15.58
C THR A 44 16.84 7.34 -14.37
N VAL A 45 18.12 6.96 -14.48
CA VAL A 45 19.14 7.31 -13.47
C VAL A 45 19.29 8.82 -13.33
N GLN A 46 19.19 9.58 -14.43
CA GLN A 46 19.28 11.04 -14.40
C GLN A 46 18.14 11.68 -13.58
N GLU A 47 16.94 11.12 -13.62
CA GLU A 47 15.83 11.56 -12.75
C GLU A 47 16.16 11.37 -11.27
N LEU A 48 16.92 10.32 -10.91
CA LEU A 48 17.35 10.08 -9.53
C LEU A 48 18.37 11.13 -9.09
N GLU A 49 19.32 11.47 -9.96
CA GLU A 49 20.35 12.48 -9.68
C GLU A 49 19.77 13.89 -9.50
N GLN A 50 18.66 14.19 -10.18
CA GLN A 50 17.94 15.46 -10.09
C GLN A 50 16.87 15.47 -8.98
N GLU A 51 16.73 14.38 -8.22
CA GLU A 51 15.68 14.24 -7.22
C GLU A 51 15.89 15.19 -6.04
N GLY A 52 14.95 16.12 -5.84
CA GLY A 52 14.92 16.97 -4.65
C GLY A 52 14.56 16.19 -3.38
N GLU A 53 15.01 16.69 -2.22
CA GLU A 53 14.88 16.03 -0.91
C GLU A 53 13.42 15.64 -0.56
N ARG A 54 12.42 16.44 -0.96
CA ARG A 54 11.00 16.12 -0.71
C ARG A 54 10.55 14.88 -1.50
N SER A 55 10.91 14.80 -2.78
CA SER A 55 10.62 13.63 -3.63
C SER A 55 11.36 12.41 -3.13
N ARG A 56 12.62 12.58 -2.73
CA ARG A 56 13.44 11.52 -2.13
C ARG A 56 12.80 10.92 -0.88
N ARG A 57 12.31 11.75 0.03
CA ARG A 57 11.60 11.29 1.24
C ARG A 57 10.36 10.49 0.90
N MET A 58 9.54 10.96 -0.04
CA MET A 58 8.35 10.24 -0.49
C MET A 58 8.71 8.90 -1.15
N ARG A 59 9.73 8.86 -2.00
CA ARG A 59 10.22 7.62 -2.62
C ARG A 59 10.70 6.62 -1.58
N LEU A 60 11.45 7.06 -0.57
CA LEU A 60 11.90 6.22 0.54
C LEU A 60 10.73 5.71 1.38
N PHE A 61 9.72 6.55 1.64
CA PHE A 61 8.48 6.12 2.31
C PHE A 61 7.74 5.04 1.51
N VAL A 62 7.60 5.23 0.19
CA VAL A 62 6.98 4.25 -0.72
C VAL A 62 7.73 2.91 -0.73
N ALA A 63 9.06 2.93 -0.72
CA ALA A 63 9.88 1.72 -0.63
C ALA A 63 9.77 1.05 0.75
N ALA A 64 9.84 1.84 1.83
CA ALA A 64 9.76 1.34 3.20
C ALA A 64 8.41 0.71 3.51
N ARG A 65 7.29 1.28 3.04
CA ARG A 65 5.96 0.69 3.26
C ARG A 65 5.75 -0.65 2.56
N ALA A 66 6.26 -0.80 1.34
CA ALA A 66 6.22 -2.07 0.64
C ALA A 66 7.08 -3.12 1.37
N ARG A 67 8.29 -2.72 1.81
CA ARG A 67 9.18 -3.57 2.60
C ARG A 67 8.54 -4.04 3.91
N LEU A 68 7.95 -3.12 4.68
CA LEU A 68 7.31 -3.45 5.96
C LEU A 68 6.12 -4.39 5.77
N ALA A 69 5.25 -4.11 4.79
CA ALA A 69 4.12 -4.97 4.46
C ALA A 69 4.58 -6.40 4.14
N GLU A 70 5.68 -6.56 3.41
CA GLU A 70 6.24 -7.87 3.06
C GLU A 70 6.97 -8.56 4.21
N ASP A 71 7.64 -7.83 5.10
CA ASP A 71 8.22 -8.41 6.31
C ASP A 71 7.12 -8.94 7.24
N TRP A 72 6.01 -8.21 7.39
CA TRP A 72 4.84 -8.67 8.14
C TRP A 72 4.13 -9.83 7.44
N LEU A 73 4.00 -9.79 6.10
CA LEU A 73 3.47 -10.91 5.33
C LEU A 73 4.32 -12.17 5.53
N ALA A 74 5.64 -12.05 5.46
CA ALA A 74 6.54 -13.18 5.71
C ALA A 74 6.31 -13.79 7.10
N ALA A 75 6.04 -12.95 8.11
CA ALA A 75 5.67 -13.43 9.44
C ALA A 75 4.30 -14.11 9.47
N ALA A 76 3.32 -13.59 8.73
CA ALA A 76 1.99 -14.18 8.60
C ALA A 76 2.03 -15.55 7.90
N VAL A 77 2.79 -15.69 6.82
CA VAL A 77 3.00 -16.95 6.11
C VAL A 77 3.68 -17.99 7.02
N ARG A 78 4.66 -17.59 7.85
CA ARG A 78 5.25 -18.49 8.86
C ARG A 78 4.24 -18.98 9.91
N ARG A 79 3.15 -18.24 10.14
CA ARG A 79 2.04 -18.66 11.01
C ARG A 79 0.97 -19.48 10.28
N GLY A 80 1.14 -19.74 8.98
CA GLY A 80 0.23 -20.57 8.19
C GLY A 80 -0.78 -19.78 7.34
N VAL A 81 -0.63 -18.46 7.18
CA VAL A 81 -1.46 -17.71 6.22
C VAL A 81 -1.14 -18.20 4.80
N GLN A 82 -2.19 -18.55 4.05
CA GLN A 82 -2.10 -19.03 2.66
C GLN A 82 -2.87 -18.13 1.67
N GLN A 83 -3.44 -17.02 2.14
CA GLN A 83 -4.22 -16.09 1.32
C GLN A 83 -3.72 -14.66 1.54
N VAL A 84 -3.36 -13.98 0.46
CA VAL A 84 -2.95 -12.57 0.48
C VAL A 84 -3.88 -11.78 -0.41
N VAL A 85 -4.42 -10.68 0.11
CA VAL A 85 -5.27 -9.76 -0.63
C VAL A 85 -4.56 -8.42 -0.75
N VAL A 86 -4.28 -7.99 -1.98
CA VAL A 86 -3.76 -6.65 -2.26
C VAL A 86 -4.94 -5.76 -2.67
N LEU A 87 -5.36 -4.88 -1.76
CA LEU A 87 -6.45 -3.94 -1.95
C LEU A 87 -5.95 -2.66 -2.63
N GLY A 88 -6.54 -2.30 -3.76
CA GLY A 88 -6.04 -1.23 -4.64
C GLY A 88 -4.67 -1.58 -5.22
N ALA A 89 -4.57 -2.77 -5.81
CA ALA A 89 -3.30 -3.34 -6.27
C ALA A 89 -2.54 -2.48 -7.27
N GLY A 90 -3.22 -1.60 -8.01
CA GLY A 90 -2.63 -0.63 -8.94
C GLY A 90 -1.62 -1.29 -9.88
N LEU A 91 -0.38 -0.82 -9.81
CA LEU A 91 0.76 -1.40 -10.51
C LEU A 91 1.73 -2.11 -9.54
N ASP A 92 1.30 -2.53 -8.35
CA ASP A 92 2.11 -3.35 -7.44
C ASP A 92 2.61 -4.60 -8.16
N THR A 93 3.83 -5.05 -7.88
CA THR A 93 4.45 -6.20 -8.56
C THR A 93 4.53 -7.44 -7.67
N PHE A 94 3.97 -7.42 -6.46
CA PHE A 94 4.07 -8.50 -5.49
C PHE A 94 3.69 -9.85 -6.09
N SER A 95 2.58 -9.95 -6.83
CA SER A 95 2.16 -11.18 -7.52
C SER A 95 3.20 -11.75 -8.48
N LEU A 96 4.00 -10.92 -9.16
CA LEU A 96 5.06 -11.35 -10.08
C LEU A 96 6.31 -11.88 -9.34
N ARG A 97 6.51 -11.46 -8.08
CA ARG A 97 7.70 -11.77 -7.27
C ARG A 97 7.37 -12.52 -5.97
N ASN A 98 6.14 -13.04 -5.84
CA ASN A 98 5.68 -13.74 -4.65
C ASN A 98 6.60 -14.95 -4.38
N PRO A 99 7.35 -14.97 -3.26
CA PRO A 99 8.28 -16.05 -2.97
C PRO A 99 7.57 -17.28 -2.36
N TYR A 100 6.25 -17.23 -2.14
CA TYR A 100 5.47 -18.26 -1.46
C TYR A 100 4.55 -19.00 -2.45
N PRO A 101 4.96 -20.18 -2.97
CA PRO A 101 4.21 -20.87 -4.03
C PRO A 101 2.82 -21.35 -3.59
N ASP A 102 2.64 -21.62 -2.28
CA ASP A 102 1.38 -22.09 -1.71
C ASP A 102 0.45 -20.95 -1.26
N VAL A 103 0.87 -19.69 -1.44
CA VAL A 103 0.07 -18.53 -1.07
C VAL A 103 -0.70 -18.03 -2.29
N ALA A 104 -2.03 -18.11 -2.22
CA ALA A 104 -2.92 -17.52 -3.21
C ALA A 104 -2.91 -16.00 -3.07
N VAL A 105 -2.77 -15.28 -4.19
CA VAL A 105 -2.78 -13.82 -4.23
C VAL A 105 -4.06 -13.34 -4.90
N PHE A 106 -4.81 -12.48 -4.22
CA PHE A 106 -5.99 -11.82 -4.75
C PHE A 106 -5.66 -10.34 -4.94
N GLU A 107 -5.77 -9.85 -6.17
CA GLU A 107 -5.57 -8.43 -6.46
C GLU A 107 -6.89 -7.74 -6.72
N VAL A 108 -7.27 -6.85 -5.81
CA VAL A 108 -8.51 -6.09 -5.88
C VAL A 108 -8.22 -4.70 -6.40
N ASP A 109 -8.81 -4.34 -7.53
CA ASP A 109 -8.74 -2.96 -8.04
C ASP A 109 -9.90 -2.69 -8.99
N HIS A 110 -10.05 -1.43 -9.37
CA HIS A 110 -10.97 -1.00 -10.40
C HIS A 110 -10.68 -1.72 -11.74
N PRO A 111 -11.72 -2.17 -12.48
CA PRO A 111 -11.54 -2.92 -13.73
C PRO A 111 -10.56 -2.29 -14.72
N ALA A 112 -10.64 -0.96 -14.91
CA ALA A 112 -9.76 -0.22 -15.82
C ALA A 112 -8.28 -0.25 -15.38
N THR A 113 -7.99 -0.08 -14.09
CA THR A 113 -6.61 -0.12 -13.55
C THR A 113 -6.04 -1.53 -13.66
N GLN A 114 -6.86 -2.54 -13.35
CA GLN A 114 -6.47 -3.93 -13.44
C GLN A 114 -6.16 -4.35 -14.88
N ALA A 115 -7.02 -3.98 -15.84
CA ALA A 115 -6.78 -4.21 -17.26
C ALA A 115 -5.48 -3.53 -17.73
N TRP A 116 -5.22 -2.30 -17.27
CA TRP A 116 -3.98 -1.59 -17.58
C TRP A 116 -2.74 -2.30 -17.03
N LYS A 117 -2.76 -2.75 -15.76
CA LYS A 117 -1.67 -3.54 -15.18
C LYS A 117 -1.38 -4.80 -16.00
N ARG A 118 -2.42 -5.56 -16.37
CA ARG A 118 -2.28 -6.78 -17.17
C ARG A 118 -1.67 -6.49 -18.54
N LYS A 119 -2.06 -5.38 -19.17
CA LYS A 119 -1.42 -4.90 -20.40
C LYS A 119 0.06 -4.56 -20.19
N CYS A 120 0.41 -3.82 -19.13
CA CYS A 120 1.79 -3.52 -18.76
C CYS A 120 2.65 -4.78 -18.57
N ILE A 121 2.11 -5.81 -17.92
CA ILE A 121 2.79 -7.11 -17.73
C ILE A 121 3.03 -7.79 -19.09
N ALA A 122 2.00 -7.84 -19.94
CA ALA A 122 2.09 -8.46 -21.26
C ALA A 122 3.07 -7.72 -22.19
N ASP A 123 3.01 -6.38 -22.23
CA ASP A 123 3.89 -5.54 -23.04
C ASP A 123 5.35 -5.66 -22.60
N ALA A 124 5.60 -5.93 -21.30
CA ALA A 124 6.93 -6.22 -20.76
C ALA A 124 7.44 -7.64 -21.10
N GLY A 125 6.65 -8.46 -21.81
CA GLY A 125 6.98 -9.84 -22.13
C GLY A 125 6.95 -10.80 -20.93
N LEU A 126 6.31 -10.40 -19.83
CA LEU A 126 6.20 -11.18 -18.61
C LEU A 126 4.96 -12.09 -18.66
N ALA A 127 5.06 -13.27 -18.06
CA ALA A 127 3.90 -14.14 -17.89
C ALA A 127 2.97 -13.57 -16.82
N GLU A 128 1.66 -13.74 -17.03
CA GLU A 128 0.66 -13.43 -16.00
C GLU A 128 0.88 -14.35 -14.78
N PRO A 129 0.91 -13.80 -13.54
CA PRO A 129 1.16 -14.60 -12.35
C PRO A 129 0.14 -15.72 -12.18
N ARG A 130 0.58 -16.98 -12.26
CA ARG A 130 -0.31 -18.15 -12.28
C ARG A 130 -1.15 -18.33 -11.00
N ALA A 131 -0.61 -17.93 -9.85
CA ALA A 131 -1.27 -18.03 -8.56
C ALA A 131 -1.98 -16.72 -8.15
N THR A 132 -2.37 -15.88 -9.13
CA THR A 132 -3.04 -14.60 -8.87
C THR A 132 -4.44 -14.54 -9.46
N MET A 133 -5.40 -14.18 -8.61
CA MET A 133 -6.80 -13.96 -8.95
C MET A 133 -7.03 -12.45 -9.01
N PHE A 134 -7.33 -11.97 -10.21
CA PHE A 134 -7.68 -10.58 -10.46
C PHE A 134 -9.16 -10.36 -10.14
N VAL A 135 -9.45 -9.52 -9.15
CA VAL A 135 -10.80 -9.29 -8.62
C VAL A 135 -11.22 -7.85 -8.92
N PRO A 136 -12.01 -7.61 -9.99
CA PRO A 136 -12.42 -6.27 -10.36
C PRO A 136 -13.47 -5.71 -9.38
N VAL A 137 -13.12 -4.65 -8.64
CA VAL A 137 -13.99 -4.01 -7.64
C VAL A 137 -13.79 -2.49 -7.66
N ASN A 138 -14.89 -1.75 -7.68
CA ASN A 138 -14.86 -0.31 -7.39
C ASN A 138 -15.16 -0.07 -5.89
N PHE A 139 -14.14 0.26 -5.10
CA PHE A 139 -14.23 0.45 -3.63
C PHE A 139 -15.30 1.47 -3.19
N GLU A 140 -15.64 2.44 -4.02
CA GLU A 140 -16.66 3.47 -3.69
C GLU A 140 -18.10 2.98 -3.91
N ARG A 141 -18.28 1.91 -4.71
CA ARG A 141 -19.61 1.43 -5.12
C ARG A 141 -19.88 0.00 -4.70
N GLN A 142 -18.84 -0.77 -4.38
CA GLN A 142 -18.89 -2.21 -4.18
C GLN A 142 -18.04 -2.58 -2.99
N ARG A 143 -18.51 -3.57 -2.23
CA ARG A 143 -17.73 -4.17 -1.16
C ARG A 143 -16.76 -5.20 -1.76
N PRO A 144 -15.46 -5.16 -1.44
CA PRO A 144 -14.50 -6.16 -1.89
C PRO A 144 -14.89 -7.61 -1.56
N ALA A 145 -15.61 -7.79 -0.45
CA ALA A 145 -16.07 -9.08 0.08
C ALA A 145 -16.74 -9.98 -0.97
N ASP A 146 -17.67 -9.42 -1.74
CA ASP A 146 -18.51 -10.17 -2.67
C ASP A 146 -17.69 -10.68 -3.88
N GLY A 147 -16.79 -9.81 -4.39
CA GLY A 147 -15.86 -10.17 -5.46
C GLY A 147 -14.82 -11.18 -5.01
N LEU A 148 -14.28 -11.02 -3.81
CA LEU A 148 -13.27 -11.92 -3.25
C LEU A 148 -13.80 -13.32 -2.97
N ALA A 149 -15.00 -13.44 -2.39
CA ALA A 149 -15.66 -14.74 -2.21
C ALA A 149 -15.87 -15.45 -3.56
N SER A 150 -16.32 -14.72 -4.58
CA SER A 150 -16.51 -15.27 -5.94
C SER A 150 -15.20 -15.72 -6.59
N ALA A 151 -14.08 -15.05 -6.26
CA ALA A 151 -12.75 -15.41 -6.71
C ALA A 151 -12.13 -16.58 -5.93
N GLY A 152 -12.77 -17.05 -4.86
CA GLY A 152 -12.32 -18.20 -4.07
C GLY A 152 -11.62 -17.86 -2.75
N LEU A 153 -11.68 -16.61 -2.27
CA LEU A 153 -11.19 -16.25 -0.93
C LEU A 153 -12.04 -16.97 0.12
N ARG A 154 -11.38 -17.75 0.99
CA ARG A 154 -11.99 -18.48 2.10
C ARG A 154 -11.99 -17.61 3.35
N GLN A 155 -13.14 -17.01 3.68
CA GLN A 155 -13.30 -16.11 4.83
C GLN A 155 -13.20 -16.83 6.19
N THR A 156 -13.30 -18.17 6.20
CA THR A 156 -13.10 -19.01 7.38
C THR A 156 -11.63 -19.30 7.66
N GLU A 157 -10.71 -18.78 6.83
CA GLU A 157 -9.27 -19.01 6.96
C GLU A 157 -8.51 -17.68 7.09
N PRO A 158 -7.39 -17.68 7.83
CA PRO A 158 -6.55 -16.50 7.99
C PRO A 158 -6.10 -15.92 6.64
N SER A 159 -6.25 -14.61 6.50
CA SER A 159 -5.87 -13.85 5.31
C SER A 159 -5.06 -12.62 5.70
N PHE A 160 -4.04 -12.30 4.90
CA PHE A 160 -3.21 -11.11 5.06
C PHE A 160 -3.58 -10.07 4.01
N PHE A 161 -3.88 -8.84 4.44
CA PHE A 161 -4.36 -7.76 3.59
C PHE A 161 -3.29 -6.67 3.47
N ILE A 162 -2.88 -6.37 2.24
CA ILE A 162 -2.01 -5.23 1.91
C ILE A 162 -2.91 -4.13 1.34
N TRP A 163 -2.97 -2.98 2.00
CA TRP A 163 -3.84 -1.87 1.61
C TRP A 163 -3.09 -0.53 1.59
N LEU A 164 -2.05 -0.49 0.76
CA LEU A 164 -1.09 0.62 0.72
C LEU A 164 -1.48 1.68 -0.32
N GLY A 165 -1.47 2.95 0.08
CA GLY A 165 -1.73 4.08 -0.80
C GLY A 165 -3.16 4.15 -1.30
N VAL A 166 -4.12 3.63 -0.53
CA VAL A 166 -5.55 3.64 -0.87
C VAL A 166 -6.37 4.37 0.18
N VAL A 167 -6.13 4.08 1.46
CA VAL A 167 -6.88 4.63 2.60
C VAL A 167 -7.05 6.17 2.56
N PRO A 168 -6.03 6.98 2.20
CA PRO A 168 -6.23 8.44 2.13
C PRO A 168 -7.28 8.93 1.13
N TYR A 169 -7.62 8.12 0.12
CA TYR A 169 -8.53 8.48 -0.98
C TYR A 169 -9.98 8.02 -0.77
N LEU A 170 -10.25 7.26 0.29
CA LEU A 170 -11.57 6.69 0.57
C LEU A 170 -12.26 7.46 1.68
N SER A 171 -13.59 7.44 1.70
CA SER A 171 -14.36 7.94 2.84
C SER A 171 -14.09 7.12 4.10
N GLN A 172 -14.22 7.72 5.29
CA GLN A 172 -14.07 7.00 6.55
C GLN A 172 -15.06 5.82 6.66
N ASP A 173 -16.28 5.99 6.16
CA ASP A 173 -17.28 4.92 6.13
C ASP A 173 -16.82 3.72 5.29
N ALA A 174 -16.26 3.96 4.10
CA ALA A 174 -15.71 2.90 3.26
C ALA A 174 -14.50 2.21 3.92
N ILE A 175 -13.66 3.00 4.61
CA ILE A 175 -12.49 2.49 5.34
C ILE A 175 -12.93 1.56 6.47
N PHE A 176 -13.78 2.03 7.36
CA PHE A 176 -14.25 1.26 8.51
C PHE A 176 -15.15 0.09 8.12
N SER A 177 -15.93 0.21 7.04
CA SER A 177 -16.68 -0.93 6.49
C SER A 177 -15.75 -2.05 6.04
N THR A 178 -14.66 -1.72 5.34
CA THR A 178 -13.65 -2.70 4.91
C THR A 178 -12.89 -3.28 6.11
N LEU A 179 -12.47 -2.45 7.06
CA LEU A 179 -11.78 -2.91 8.27
C LEU A 179 -12.66 -3.82 9.13
N SER A 180 -13.95 -3.49 9.27
CA SER A 180 -14.93 -4.34 9.98
C SER A 180 -15.10 -5.69 9.31
N TRP A 181 -15.17 -5.72 7.97
CA TRP A 181 -15.25 -6.97 7.21
C TRP A 181 -13.97 -7.81 7.37
N ILE A 182 -12.79 -7.20 7.29
CA ILE A 182 -11.51 -7.89 7.54
C ILE A 182 -11.50 -8.47 8.95
N ALA A 183 -11.84 -7.65 9.95
CA ALA A 183 -11.88 -8.06 11.35
C ALA A 183 -12.88 -9.21 11.58
N GLY A 184 -13.90 -9.38 10.75
CA GLY A 184 -14.81 -10.52 10.80
C GLY A 184 -14.17 -11.88 10.49
N MET A 185 -12.98 -11.90 9.88
CA MET A 185 -12.24 -13.12 9.58
C MET A 185 -11.29 -13.51 10.72
N PRO A 186 -11.38 -14.76 11.23
CA PRO A 186 -10.45 -15.29 12.23
C PRO A 186 -8.99 -15.19 11.78
N GLY A 187 -8.11 -14.75 12.66
CA GLY A 187 -6.67 -14.69 12.39
C GLY A 187 -6.24 -13.66 11.32
N SER A 188 -7.14 -12.78 10.87
CA SER A 188 -6.86 -11.80 9.82
C SER A 188 -5.87 -10.72 10.25
N GLU A 189 -5.14 -10.21 9.27
CA GLU A 189 -4.13 -9.18 9.48
C GLU A 189 -4.12 -8.21 8.31
N VAL A 190 -4.11 -6.91 8.59
CA VAL A 190 -4.10 -5.86 7.59
C VAL A 190 -2.94 -4.90 7.84
N VAL A 191 -2.28 -4.50 6.75
CA VAL A 191 -1.29 -3.42 6.73
C VAL A 191 -1.78 -2.33 5.81
N PHE A 192 -1.83 -1.09 6.32
CA PHE A 192 -2.23 0.08 5.53
C PHE A 192 -1.43 1.32 5.92
N ASP A 193 -1.35 2.29 5.01
CA ASP A 193 -0.78 3.61 5.30
C ASP A 193 -1.85 4.69 5.37
N TYR A 194 -1.65 5.66 6.25
CA TYR A 194 -2.55 6.78 6.45
C TYR A 194 -1.78 8.08 6.74
N SER A 195 -2.50 9.19 6.75
CA SER A 195 -1.96 10.52 7.05
C SER A 195 -2.69 11.13 8.25
N GLU A 196 -1.93 11.80 9.12
CA GLU A 196 -2.50 12.63 10.17
C GLU A 196 -3.07 13.95 9.63
N PRO A 197 -4.05 14.56 10.32
CA PRO A 197 -4.49 15.93 10.06
C PRO A 197 -3.33 16.94 10.08
N ALA A 198 -3.49 18.08 9.41
CA ALA A 198 -2.44 19.09 9.32
C ALA A 198 -2.07 19.66 10.71
N GLU A 199 -3.04 19.73 11.60
CA GLU A 199 -2.95 20.29 12.95
C GLU A 199 -2.03 19.47 13.86
N ASN A 200 -1.84 18.18 13.56
CA ASN A 200 -0.95 17.30 14.32
C ASN A 200 0.52 17.39 13.87
N ARG A 201 0.81 18.15 12.80
CA ARG A 201 2.12 18.20 12.15
C ARG A 201 2.85 19.49 12.48
N ASP A 202 4.19 19.41 12.48
CA ASP A 202 5.04 20.60 12.51
C ASP A 202 4.95 21.40 11.20
N ALA A 203 5.55 22.60 11.15
CA ALA A 203 5.48 23.46 9.97
C ALA A 203 6.04 22.80 8.69
N ALA A 204 7.09 21.98 8.81
CA ALA A 204 7.64 21.25 7.68
C ALA A 204 6.69 20.14 7.20
N GLY A 205 6.04 19.45 8.14
CA GLY A 205 4.99 18.46 7.91
C GLY A 205 3.74 19.02 7.26
N GLN A 206 3.27 20.17 7.69
CA GLN A 206 2.13 20.87 7.08
C GLN A 206 2.45 21.28 5.64
N ALA A 207 3.66 21.78 5.39
CA ALA A 207 4.10 22.13 4.04
C ALA A 207 4.23 20.89 3.13
N ALA A 208 4.75 19.77 3.66
CA ALA A 208 4.84 18.51 2.92
C ALA A 208 3.46 17.94 2.60
N LEU A 209 2.56 17.90 3.59
CA LEU A 209 1.16 17.48 3.42
C LEU A 209 0.48 18.32 2.34
N SER A 210 0.53 19.65 2.46
CA SER A 210 -0.10 20.57 1.51
C SER A 210 0.41 20.35 0.08
N PHE A 211 1.72 20.15 -0.09
CA PHE A 211 2.32 19.88 -1.38
C PHE A 211 1.84 18.55 -1.99
N HIS A 212 1.86 17.46 -1.22
CA HIS A 212 1.44 16.15 -1.71
C HIS A 212 -0.06 16.09 -1.97
N ALA A 213 -0.88 16.62 -1.07
CA ALA A 213 -2.33 16.72 -1.21
C ALA A 213 -2.73 17.52 -2.45
N ALA A 214 -2.09 18.67 -2.70
CA ALA A 214 -2.34 19.47 -3.90
C ALA A 214 -1.97 18.72 -5.19
N ARG A 215 -0.86 17.97 -5.19
CA ARG A 215 -0.42 17.20 -6.35
C ARG A 215 -1.39 16.06 -6.70
N VAL A 216 -1.88 15.32 -5.71
CA VAL A 216 -2.83 14.22 -5.95
C VAL A 216 -4.22 14.76 -6.31
N ALA A 217 -4.64 15.89 -5.71
CA ALA A 217 -5.87 16.59 -6.10
C ALA A 217 -5.81 17.08 -7.56
N ALA A 218 -4.68 17.65 -8.00
CA ALA A 218 -4.47 18.01 -9.41
C ALA A 218 -4.50 16.79 -10.35
N ALA A 219 -4.18 15.60 -9.83
CA ALA A 219 -4.33 14.32 -10.52
C ALA A 219 -5.77 13.75 -10.45
N GLY A 220 -6.74 14.48 -9.89
CA GLY A 220 -8.14 14.07 -9.77
C GLY A 220 -8.39 13.02 -8.68
N GLU A 221 -7.42 12.84 -7.79
CA GLU A 221 -7.43 11.84 -6.72
C GLU A 221 -7.10 12.57 -5.40
N PRO A 222 -8.01 13.43 -4.87
CA PRO A 222 -7.73 14.16 -3.64
C PRO A 222 -7.67 13.23 -2.43
N TRP A 223 -6.80 13.54 -1.46
CA TRP A 223 -6.91 12.94 -0.14
C TRP A 223 -8.12 13.51 0.60
N ILE A 224 -8.96 12.63 1.12
CA ILE A 224 -10.22 13.00 1.79
C ILE A 224 -10.32 12.44 3.21
N SER A 225 -9.44 11.51 3.61
CA SER A 225 -9.42 10.94 4.95
C SER A 225 -8.07 11.10 5.63
N PHE A 226 -8.15 11.48 6.91
CA PHE A 226 -7.02 11.65 7.83
C PHE A 226 -7.38 11.03 9.18
N PHE A 227 -6.39 10.52 9.91
CA PHE A 227 -6.62 9.85 11.19
C PHE A 227 -5.69 10.36 12.28
N VAL A 228 -6.23 10.51 13.49
CA VAL A 228 -5.45 10.72 14.71
C VAL A 228 -5.03 9.34 15.24
N PRO A 229 -3.72 9.06 15.44
CA PRO A 229 -3.23 7.70 15.73
C PRO A 229 -3.91 7.03 16.93
N ALA A 230 -4.06 7.75 18.04
CA ALA A 230 -4.70 7.20 19.25
C ALA A 230 -6.18 6.87 19.03
N ALA A 231 -6.91 7.71 18.29
CA ALA A 231 -8.32 7.47 17.96
C ALA A 231 -8.47 6.29 17.00
N LEU A 232 -7.62 6.19 15.98
CA LEU A 232 -7.61 5.06 15.05
C LEU A 232 -7.31 3.75 15.76
N ALA A 233 -6.30 3.72 16.64
CA ALA A 233 -5.98 2.54 17.44
C ALA A 233 -7.15 2.11 18.33
N GLN A 234 -7.89 3.06 18.91
CA GLN A 234 -9.09 2.76 19.69
C GLN A 234 -10.19 2.15 18.81
N SER A 235 -10.51 2.74 17.66
CA SER A 235 -11.50 2.20 16.73
C SER A 235 -11.13 0.82 16.20
N LEU A 236 -9.84 0.55 15.92
CA LEU A 236 -9.38 -0.78 15.51
C LEU A 236 -9.59 -1.84 16.61
N ARG A 237 -9.39 -1.48 17.88
CA ARG A 237 -9.70 -2.38 19.01
C ARG A 237 -11.18 -2.66 19.14
N GLU A 238 -12.02 -1.65 18.93
CA GLU A 238 -13.48 -1.79 18.94
C GLU A 238 -13.97 -2.70 17.81
N LEU A 239 -13.27 -2.73 16.67
CA LEU A 239 -13.53 -3.68 15.58
C LEU A 239 -13.04 -5.11 15.88
N GLY A 240 -12.19 -5.30 16.89
CA GLY A 240 -11.67 -6.60 17.32
C GLY A 240 -10.22 -6.90 16.94
N PHE A 241 -9.46 -5.93 16.42
CA PHE A 241 -8.01 -6.08 16.28
C PHE A 241 -7.32 -5.94 17.65
N ASP A 242 -6.52 -6.92 18.04
CA ASP A 242 -5.89 -7.01 19.37
C ASP A 242 -4.37 -6.81 19.34
N GLU A 243 -3.74 -7.00 18.18
CA GLU A 243 -2.33 -6.70 17.95
C GLU A 243 -2.21 -5.51 16.97
N ILE A 244 -1.87 -4.32 17.48
CA ILE A 244 -1.71 -3.10 16.67
C ILE A 244 -0.29 -2.59 16.80
N GLU A 245 0.39 -2.42 15.67
CA GLU A 245 1.69 -1.78 15.53
C GLU A 245 1.55 -0.60 14.56
N ASP A 246 1.76 0.62 15.05
CA ASP A 246 1.67 1.85 14.26
C ASP A 246 3.04 2.54 14.25
N LEU A 247 3.60 2.71 13.05
CA LEU A 247 4.92 3.28 12.84
C LEU A 247 4.79 4.64 12.16
N GLU A 248 5.18 5.70 12.89
CA GLU A 248 5.39 7.02 12.29
C GLU A 248 6.68 7.04 11.45
N SER A 249 6.88 8.09 10.67
CA SER A 249 8.05 8.23 9.79
C SER A 249 9.40 8.12 10.51
N SER A 250 9.48 8.54 11.78
CA SER A 250 10.71 8.42 12.58
C SER A 250 10.99 6.96 12.99
N ASP A 251 9.95 6.20 13.34
CA ASP A 251 10.03 4.78 13.69
C ASP A 251 10.38 3.92 12.47
N ILE A 252 9.80 4.25 11.31
CA ILE A 252 10.15 3.62 10.02
C ILE A 252 11.64 3.83 9.72
N ALA A 253 12.14 5.06 9.88
CA ALA A 253 13.55 5.36 9.66
C ALA A 253 14.44 4.62 10.67
N ALA A 254 14.06 4.56 11.95
CA ALA A 254 14.78 3.82 12.98
C ALA A 254 14.79 2.31 12.72
N ARG A 255 13.72 1.75 12.14
CA ARG A 255 13.64 0.31 11.79
C ARG A 255 14.66 -0.09 10.73
N PHE A 256 14.94 0.80 9.77
CA PHE A 256 15.82 0.50 8.63
C PHE A 256 17.20 1.16 8.69
N SER A 257 17.43 2.06 9.65
CA SER A 257 18.74 2.65 9.91
C SER A 257 19.40 1.98 11.12
N ARG A 258 20.73 2.03 11.17
CA ARG A 258 21.50 1.66 12.39
C ARG A 258 21.60 2.83 13.37
N THR A 259 20.77 3.87 13.21
CA THR A 259 20.88 5.13 13.92
C THR A 259 19.73 5.26 14.92
N PRO A 260 19.96 5.76 16.14
CA PRO A 260 18.90 5.97 17.13
C PRO A 260 17.76 6.84 16.59
N LYS A 261 16.55 6.62 17.11
CA LYS A 261 15.37 7.44 16.82
C LYS A 261 15.70 8.93 17.03
N ALA A 262 15.55 9.73 15.99
CA ALA A 262 15.66 11.18 16.11
C ALA A 262 14.47 11.71 16.93
N GLU A 263 14.69 12.75 17.75
CA GLU A 263 13.58 13.43 18.44
C GLU A 263 12.54 13.89 17.41
N THR A 264 11.29 13.52 17.69
CA THR A 264 10.14 13.55 16.79
C THR A 264 10.00 14.88 16.06
N ARG A 265 10.06 14.84 14.72
CA ARG A 265 9.63 15.93 13.83
C ARG A 265 8.46 15.43 13.01
N ASN A 266 7.27 15.55 13.58
CA ASN A 266 6.05 14.95 13.04
C ASN A 266 5.68 15.60 11.71
N SER A 267 6.07 14.93 10.61
CA SER A 267 5.92 15.45 9.25
C SER A 267 5.34 14.46 8.25
N GLY A 268 4.88 13.29 8.69
CA GLY A 268 4.83 12.12 7.83
C GLY A 268 3.49 11.44 7.61
N GLY A 269 3.55 10.36 6.83
CA GLY A 269 2.56 9.31 6.81
C GLY A 269 2.92 8.22 7.83
N HIS A 270 1.92 7.46 8.22
CA HIS A 270 2.03 6.30 9.10
C HIS A 270 1.92 5.02 8.29
N ILE A 271 2.49 3.95 8.82
CA ILE A 271 2.21 2.59 8.36
C ILE A 271 1.75 1.80 9.58
N LEU A 272 0.55 1.26 9.49
CA LEU A 272 -0.09 0.54 10.58
C LEU A 272 -0.30 -0.91 10.16
N ARG A 273 0.03 -1.82 11.08
CA ARG A 273 -0.31 -3.23 11.03
C ARG A 273 -1.30 -3.52 12.15
N ALA A 274 -2.46 -4.08 11.80
CA ALA A 274 -3.49 -4.53 12.74
C ALA A 274 -3.77 -6.00 12.49
N ARG A 275 -3.73 -6.83 13.53
CA ARG A 275 -4.08 -8.24 13.48
C ARG A 275 -5.12 -8.57 14.53
N ARG A 276 -6.01 -9.48 14.18
CA ARG A 276 -6.91 -10.18 15.07
C ARG A 276 -6.32 -11.55 15.35
N SER A 277 -5.95 -11.84 16.59
CA SER A 277 -5.24 -13.09 16.93
C SER A 277 -6.13 -14.33 16.86
N THR A 278 -7.45 -14.18 17.07
CA THR A 278 -8.45 -15.27 17.11
C THR A 278 -9.65 -15.03 16.19
#